data_AF-A0AAU4B929-F1
#
_entry.id   AF-A0AAU4B929-F1
#
_cell.length_a   1.000
_cell.length_b   1.000
_cell.length_c   1.000
_cell.angle_alpha   90.00
_cell.angle_beta   90.00
_cell.angle_gamma   90.00
#
_symmetry.space_group_name_H-M   'P 1'
#
loop_
_entity.id
_entity.type
_entity.pdbx_description
1 polymer ?
#
loop_
_entity_poly.entity_id
_entity_poly.type
_entity_poly.pdbx_seq_one_letter_code
_entity_poly.pdbx_strand_id
1 'polypeptide(L)'
;MIDWSAVEIDDEHIAALRSLLQGDPGASEKYASGTDDAAASGYTMVIYSAFAVAVRRRFSPKYTHAQLARYVADLRISLGADASQINPRVAESMMRAALGDETLKDHEPYGADLSTMVVAELAILDDLAQGAELDDLLNEAADHAHRWLAAERAKQAAGVAADG
;
A
#
# COMPACT_ATOMS: atom_id res chain seq x y z
N MET A 1 -5.35 -19.50 2.98
CA MET A 1 -4.51 -18.77 3.95
C MET A 1 -3.16 -18.63 3.27
N ILE A 2 -2.67 -17.40 3.12
CA ILE A 2 -1.36 -17.16 2.48
C ILE A 2 -0.30 -17.80 3.38
N ASP A 3 0.61 -18.56 2.79
CA ASP A 3 1.79 -19.06 3.49
C ASP A 3 2.87 -17.99 3.49
N TRP A 4 2.91 -17.18 4.54
CA TRP A 4 3.86 -16.07 4.67
C TRP A 4 5.31 -16.55 4.81
N SER A 5 5.55 -17.84 5.05
CA SER A 5 6.90 -18.41 5.07
C SER A 5 7.50 -18.53 3.66
N ALA A 6 6.65 -18.61 2.63
CA ALA A 6 7.07 -18.71 1.22
C ALA A 6 7.16 -17.35 0.50
N VAL A 7 6.59 -16.29 1.08
CA VAL A 7 6.64 -14.93 0.52
C VAL A 7 8.01 -14.33 0.78
N GLU A 8 8.71 -13.90 -0.26
CA GLU A 8 9.98 -13.17 -0.17
C GLU A 8 9.82 -11.76 -0.73
N ILE A 9 10.63 -10.82 -0.21
CA ILE A 9 10.72 -9.44 -0.72
C ILE A 9 12.17 -9.21 -1.12
N ASP A 10 12.41 -9.04 -2.40
CA ASP A 10 13.74 -8.86 -2.97
C ASP A 10 13.84 -7.57 -3.82
N ASP A 11 15.02 -7.37 -4.41
CA ASP A 11 15.33 -6.21 -5.24
C ASP A 11 14.47 -6.16 -6.53
N GLU A 12 13.95 -7.29 -7.02
CA GLU A 12 13.09 -7.33 -8.20
C GLU A 12 11.73 -6.68 -7.90
N HIS A 13 11.16 -6.94 -6.72
CA HIS A 13 9.93 -6.29 -6.28
C HIS A 13 10.10 -4.76 -6.16
N ILE A 14 11.25 -4.30 -5.65
CA ILE A 14 11.57 -2.87 -5.53
C ILE A 14 11.81 -2.22 -6.90
N ALA A 15 12.50 -2.92 -7.81
CA ALA A 15 12.72 -2.46 -9.17
C ALA A 15 11.41 -2.35 -9.96
N ALA A 16 10.49 -3.31 -9.76
CA ALA A 16 9.15 -3.23 -10.33
C ALA A 16 8.42 -1.99 -9.82
N LEU A 17 8.37 -1.78 -8.49
CA LEU A 17 7.71 -0.61 -7.90
C LEU A 17 8.29 0.70 -8.44
N ARG A 18 9.62 0.80 -8.55
CA ARG A 18 10.29 1.96 -9.17
C ARG A 18 9.79 2.22 -10.59
N SER A 19 9.73 1.18 -11.42
CA SER A 19 9.26 1.25 -12.81
C SER A 19 7.80 1.72 -12.88
N LEU A 20 6.94 1.23 -11.97
CA LEU A 20 5.54 1.69 -11.86
C LEU A 20 5.44 3.18 -11.52
N LEU A 21 6.16 3.64 -10.49
CA LEU A 21 6.15 5.03 -10.03
C LEU A 21 6.80 6.00 -11.03
N GLN A 22 7.62 5.49 -11.95
CA GLN A 22 8.18 6.25 -13.06
C GLN A 22 7.25 6.29 -14.29
N GLY A 23 6.08 5.66 -14.21
CA GLY A 23 5.11 5.62 -15.29
C GLY A 23 5.53 4.74 -16.47
N ASP A 24 6.38 3.73 -16.24
CA ASP A 24 6.75 2.77 -17.28
C ASP A 24 5.49 1.99 -17.73
N PRO A 25 5.07 2.13 -19.00
CA PRO A 25 3.84 1.52 -19.51
C PRO A 25 3.80 0.00 -19.38
N GLY A 26 4.96 -0.67 -19.33
CA GLY A 26 5.08 -2.12 -19.18
C GLY A 26 5.12 -2.59 -17.72
N ALA A 27 5.18 -1.68 -16.75
CA ALA A 27 5.23 -2.04 -15.34
C ALA A 27 3.95 -2.77 -14.91
N SER A 28 2.79 -2.19 -15.25
CA SER A 28 1.43 -2.73 -15.00
C SER A 28 1.26 -4.19 -15.47
N GLU A 29 1.85 -4.55 -16.60
CA GLU A 29 1.78 -5.91 -17.17
C GLU A 29 2.63 -6.92 -16.39
N LYS A 30 3.75 -6.49 -15.79
CA LYS A 30 4.57 -7.34 -14.90
C LYS A 30 3.82 -7.66 -13.61
N TYR A 31 3.00 -6.74 -13.09
CA TYR A 31 2.13 -6.99 -11.93
C TYR A 31 0.97 -7.94 -12.24
N ALA A 32 0.44 -7.89 -13.46
CA ALA A 32 -0.67 -8.75 -13.88
C ALA A 32 -0.22 -10.18 -14.24
N SER A 33 1.08 -10.43 -14.43
CA SER A 33 1.64 -11.70 -14.92
C SER A 33 2.31 -12.57 -13.86
N GLY A 34 2.16 -12.24 -12.56
CA GLY A 34 2.69 -13.04 -11.45
C GLY A 34 2.20 -14.50 -11.47
N THR A 35 3.14 -15.42 -11.57
CA THR A 35 2.95 -16.86 -11.85
C THR A 35 2.73 -17.76 -10.62
N ASP A 36 2.66 -17.22 -9.40
CA ASP A 36 2.14 -17.90 -8.20
C ASP A 36 1.66 -16.90 -7.11
N ASP A 37 0.87 -17.41 -6.15
CA ASP A 37 0.24 -16.62 -5.07
C ASP A 37 1.27 -15.95 -4.12
N ALA A 38 2.47 -16.50 -3.97
CA ALA A 38 3.49 -15.99 -3.06
C ALA A 38 4.19 -14.76 -3.65
N ALA A 39 4.55 -14.82 -4.93
CA ALA A 39 5.10 -13.67 -5.66
C ALA A 39 4.08 -12.52 -5.72
N ALA A 40 2.81 -12.82 -6.03
CA ALA A 40 1.74 -11.82 -6.02
C ALA A 40 1.60 -11.13 -4.64
N SER A 41 1.72 -11.91 -3.56
CA SER A 41 1.69 -11.38 -2.19
C SER A 41 2.89 -10.49 -1.88
N GLY A 42 4.09 -10.83 -2.35
CA GLY A 42 5.29 -10.00 -2.25
C GLY A 42 5.11 -8.63 -2.92
N TYR A 43 4.55 -8.61 -4.12
CA TYR A 43 4.25 -7.37 -4.85
C TYR A 43 3.23 -6.49 -4.12
N THR A 44 2.08 -7.05 -3.72
CA THR A 44 1.05 -6.29 -2.98
C THR A 44 1.60 -5.70 -1.69
N MET A 45 2.46 -6.44 -0.99
CA MET A 45 3.05 -5.99 0.27
C MET A 45 4.05 -4.83 0.06
N VAL A 46 4.82 -4.83 -1.03
CA VAL A 46 5.73 -3.73 -1.38
C VAL A 46 4.95 -2.47 -1.76
N ILE A 47 3.88 -2.61 -2.55
CA ILE A 47 2.98 -1.48 -2.89
C ILE A 47 2.36 -0.89 -1.62
N TYR A 48 1.79 -1.72 -0.77
CA TYR A 48 1.21 -1.28 0.50
C TYR A 48 2.25 -0.63 1.42
N SER A 49 3.46 -1.17 1.49
CA SER A 49 4.52 -0.58 2.30
C SER A 49 4.95 0.78 1.78
N ALA A 50 5.05 0.96 0.46
CA ALA A 50 5.34 2.25 -0.15
C ALA A 50 4.21 3.26 0.09
N PHE A 51 2.95 2.84 -0.08
CA PHE A 51 1.77 3.64 0.27
C PHE A 51 1.82 4.08 1.73
N ALA A 52 2.04 3.15 2.67
CA ALA A 52 2.05 3.44 4.09
C ALA A 52 3.20 4.39 4.47
N VAL A 53 4.39 4.19 3.90
CA VAL A 53 5.54 5.09 4.10
C VAL A 53 5.26 6.47 3.53
N ALA A 54 4.75 6.58 2.30
CA ALA A 54 4.43 7.85 1.66
C ALA A 54 3.40 8.66 2.46
N VAL A 55 2.31 8.00 2.90
CA VAL A 55 1.29 8.62 3.77
C VAL A 55 1.91 9.07 5.09
N ARG A 56 2.73 8.23 5.75
CA ARG A 56 3.39 8.60 7.01
C ARG A 56 4.36 9.78 6.82
N ARG A 57 5.18 9.78 5.77
CA ARG A 57 6.08 10.91 5.45
C ARG A 57 5.32 12.23 5.33
N ARG A 58 4.13 12.18 4.72
CA ARG A 58 3.34 13.38 4.45
C ARG A 58 2.55 13.88 5.67
N PHE A 59 1.99 12.97 6.46
CA PHE A 59 0.96 13.30 7.46
C PHE A 59 1.36 13.02 8.92
N SER A 60 2.42 12.25 9.18
CA SER A 60 2.90 12.04 10.55
C SER A 60 3.77 13.19 11.06
N PRO A 61 3.91 13.35 12.40
CA PRO A 61 3.20 12.63 13.46
C PRO A 61 1.83 13.22 13.81
N LYS A 62 1.42 14.30 13.15
CA LYS A 62 0.18 15.03 13.46
C LYS A 62 -0.65 15.21 12.20
N TYR A 63 -1.76 14.49 12.15
CA TYR A 63 -2.80 14.67 11.14
C TYR A 63 -4.16 14.91 11.81
N THR A 64 -5.11 15.38 11.02
CA THR A 64 -6.51 15.49 11.38
C THR A 64 -7.34 14.81 10.31
N HIS A 65 -8.53 14.31 10.66
CA HIS A 65 -9.43 13.71 9.68
C HIS A 65 -9.80 14.71 8.57
N ALA A 66 -9.94 16.00 8.91
CA ALA A 66 -10.21 17.05 7.94
C ALA A 66 -9.06 17.26 6.93
N GLN A 67 -7.79 17.07 7.35
CA GLN A 67 -6.65 17.13 6.44
C GLN A 67 -6.65 15.96 5.45
N LEU A 68 -6.96 14.74 5.90
CA LEU A 68 -7.05 13.58 5.02
C LEU A 68 -8.22 13.72 4.04
N ALA A 69 -9.39 14.13 4.52
CA ALA A 69 -10.55 14.37 3.66
C ALA A 69 -10.28 15.47 2.61
N ARG A 70 -9.57 16.54 2.99
CA ARG A 70 -9.16 17.58 2.04
C ARG A 70 -8.18 17.05 1.00
N TYR A 71 -7.16 16.32 1.44
CA TYR A 71 -6.19 15.70 0.54
C TYR A 71 -6.87 14.79 -0.49
N VAL A 72 -7.76 13.91 -0.06
CA VAL A 72 -8.51 13.01 -0.95
C VAL A 72 -9.42 13.79 -1.89
N ALA A 73 -10.02 14.89 -1.44
CA ALA A 73 -10.80 15.77 -2.30
C ALA A 73 -9.92 16.46 -3.37
N ASP A 74 -8.75 16.98 -2.99
CA ASP A 74 -7.80 17.63 -3.90
C ASP A 74 -7.25 16.65 -4.94
N LEU A 75 -6.91 15.42 -4.53
CA LEU A 75 -6.51 14.32 -5.43
C LEU A 75 -7.62 13.99 -6.43
N ARG A 76 -8.88 13.89 -5.97
CA ARG A 76 -10.01 13.65 -6.89
C ARG A 76 -10.21 14.78 -7.88
N ILE A 77 -9.95 16.03 -7.49
CA ILE A 77 -10.02 17.18 -8.40
C ILE A 77 -8.92 17.09 -9.47
N SER A 78 -7.69 16.68 -9.10
CA SER A 78 -6.58 16.58 -10.07
C SER A 78 -6.83 15.49 -11.12
N LEU A 79 -7.56 14.43 -10.77
CA LEU A 79 -7.94 13.34 -11.70
C LEU A 79 -9.03 13.71 -12.72
N GLY A 80 -9.72 14.85 -12.55
CA GLY A 80 -10.69 15.33 -13.54
C GLY A 80 -11.81 14.33 -13.85
N ALA A 81 -11.85 13.80 -15.08
CA ALA A 81 -12.86 12.83 -15.52
C ALA A 81 -12.81 11.52 -14.72
N ASP A 82 -11.63 11.16 -14.20
CA ASP A 82 -11.39 9.93 -13.45
C ASP A 82 -11.65 10.07 -11.94
N ALA A 83 -12.09 11.25 -11.47
CA ALA A 83 -12.39 11.53 -10.06
C ALA A 83 -13.38 10.55 -9.39
N SER A 84 -14.22 9.87 -10.20
CA SER A 84 -15.21 8.90 -9.73
C SER A 84 -14.61 7.52 -9.44
N GLN A 85 -13.41 7.23 -9.92
CA GLN A 85 -12.69 5.98 -9.67
C GLN A 85 -12.18 5.87 -8.23
N ILE A 86 -11.95 7.01 -7.57
CA ILE A 86 -11.50 7.07 -6.18
C ILE A 86 -12.70 7.20 -5.26
N ASN A 87 -13.01 6.13 -4.52
CA ASN A 87 -13.96 6.19 -3.43
C ASN A 87 -13.32 6.92 -2.23
N PRO A 88 -13.83 8.11 -1.84
CA PRO A 88 -13.16 8.93 -0.82
C PRO A 88 -13.15 8.27 0.55
N ARG A 89 -14.21 7.53 0.93
CA ARG A 89 -14.29 6.86 2.23
C ARG A 89 -13.25 5.74 2.32
N VAL A 90 -13.07 5.00 1.23
CA VAL A 90 -12.06 3.92 1.15
C VAL A 90 -10.66 4.52 1.25
N ALA A 91 -10.35 5.53 0.42
CA ALA A 91 -9.09 6.26 0.44
C ALA A 91 -8.74 6.79 1.84
N GLU A 92 -9.65 7.52 2.48
CA GLU A 92 -9.44 8.06 3.82
C GLU A 92 -9.22 6.95 4.87
N SER A 93 -9.97 5.85 4.78
CA SER A 93 -9.82 4.72 5.72
C SER A 93 -8.47 4.02 5.56
N MET A 94 -8.01 3.83 4.32
CA MET A 94 -6.69 3.25 4.03
C MET A 94 -5.56 4.14 4.57
N MET A 95 -5.65 5.47 4.37
CA MET A 95 -4.66 6.40 4.90
C MET A 95 -4.64 6.39 6.44
N ARG A 96 -5.81 6.37 7.08
CA ARG A 96 -5.91 6.28 8.55
C ARG A 96 -5.32 4.98 9.09
N ALA A 97 -5.58 3.85 8.42
CA ALA A 97 -4.99 2.57 8.77
C ALA A 97 -3.45 2.62 8.65
N ALA A 98 -2.92 3.18 7.55
CA ALA A 98 -1.48 3.36 7.39
C ALA A 98 -0.85 4.24 8.49
N LEU A 99 -1.57 5.25 8.96
CA LEU A 99 -1.16 6.14 10.06
C LEU A 99 -1.31 5.50 11.45
N GLY A 100 -1.88 4.29 11.55
CA GLY A 100 -2.09 3.60 12.82
C GLY A 100 -3.21 4.21 13.66
N ASP A 101 -4.26 4.74 13.02
CA ASP A 101 -5.41 5.32 13.71
C ASP A 101 -6.20 4.26 14.51
N GLU A 102 -5.96 4.19 15.82
CA GLU A 102 -6.66 3.26 16.73
C GLU A 102 -8.17 3.54 16.83
N THR A 103 -8.64 4.70 16.39
CA THR A 103 -10.08 5.05 16.40
C THR A 103 -10.82 4.58 15.14
N LEU A 104 -10.10 4.09 14.13
CA LEU A 104 -10.70 3.53 12.93
C LEU A 104 -11.36 2.18 13.26
N LYS A 105 -12.68 2.12 13.12
CA LYS A 105 -13.48 0.91 13.38
C LYS A 105 -13.68 0.05 12.14
N ASP A 106 -13.55 0.64 10.96
CA ASP A 106 -13.65 -0.07 9.70
C ASP A 106 -12.35 -0.83 9.45
N HIS A 107 -12.46 -2.06 9.01
CA HIS A 107 -11.32 -2.89 8.61
C HIS A 107 -11.39 -3.14 7.11
N GLU A 108 -10.27 -3.53 6.51
CA GLU A 108 -10.22 -4.02 5.14
C GLU A 108 -11.31 -5.11 4.93
N PRO A 109 -12.15 -4.99 3.87
CA PRO A 109 -11.98 -4.15 2.69
C PRO A 109 -12.70 -2.79 2.71
N TYR A 110 -12.91 -2.21 3.89
CA TYR A 110 -13.51 -0.88 4.10
C TYR A 110 -14.89 -0.69 3.44
N GLY A 111 -15.60 -1.80 3.25
CA GLY A 111 -16.91 -1.83 2.59
C GLY A 111 -16.87 -1.66 1.07
N ALA A 112 -15.72 -1.90 0.42
CA ALA A 112 -15.55 -1.90 -1.03
C ALA A 112 -14.91 -3.21 -1.52
N ASP A 113 -14.85 -3.40 -2.84
CA ASP A 113 -14.09 -4.50 -3.44
C ASP A 113 -12.59 -4.19 -3.49
N LEU A 114 -11.79 -5.24 -3.71
CA LEU A 114 -10.32 -5.14 -3.79
C LEU A 114 -9.88 -4.20 -4.92
N SER A 115 -10.57 -4.21 -6.06
CA SER A 115 -10.24 -3.30 -7.17
C SER A 115 -10.36 -1.83 -6.76
N THR A 116 -11.40 -1.47 -6.01
CA THR A 116 -11.61 -0.10 -5.51
C THR A 116 -10.50 0.32 -4.56
N MET A 117 -10.05 -0.60 -3.70
CA MET A 117 -8.92 -0.36 -2.79
C MET A 117 -7.61 -0.16 -3.55
N VAL A 118 -7.29 -1.06 -4.48
CA VAL A 118 -6.05 -0.98 -5.27
C VAL A 118 -6.00 0.30 -6.10
N VAL A 119 -7.12 0.71 -6.72
CA VAL A 119 -7.20 1.97 -7.46
C VAL A 119 -6.96 3.18 -6.55
N ALA A 120 -7.53 3.19 -5.35
CA ALA A 120 -7.30 4.26 -4.37
C ALA A 120 -5.85 4.29 -3.88
N GLU A 121 -5.29 3.12 -3.55
CA GLU A 121 -3.91 2.96 -3.08
C GLU A 121 -2.89 3.48 -4.10
N LEU A 122 -3.00 3.03 -5.35
CA LEU A 122 -2.10 3.43 -6.42
C LEU A 122 -2.20 4.91 -6.74
N ALA A 123 -3.41 5.48 -6.76
CA ALA A 123 -3.58 6.91 -7.02
C ALA A 123 -2.96 7.78 -5.91
N ILE A 124 -3.12 7.39 -4.65
CA ILE A 124 -2.51 8.11 -3.52
C ILE A 124 -0.99 7.94 -3.53
N LEU A 125 -0.51 6.72 -3.76
CA LEU A 125 0.91 6.44 -3.82
C LEU A 125 1.58 7.19 -4.98
N ASP A 126 0.98 7.22 -6.17
CA ASP A 126 1.50 7.98 -7.31
C ASP A 126 1.61 9.47 -6.97
N ASP A 127 0.52 10.08 -6.48
CA ASP A 127 0.49 11.50 -6.10
C ASP A 127 1.52 11.85 -5.00
N LEU A 128 1.67 11.00 -3.97
CA LEU A 128 2.63 11.25 -2.89
C LEU A 128 4.07 10.91 -3.26
N ALA A 129 4.30 10.03 -4.23
CA ALA A 129 5.62 9.73 -4.75
C ALA A 129 6.14 10.87 -5.65
N GLN A 130 5.23 11.63 -6.28
CA GLN A 130 5.60 12.81 -7.06
C GLN A 130 6.26 13.88 -6.17
N GLY A 131 7.55 14.11 -6.39
CA GLY A 131 8.36 15.05 -5.62
C GLY A 131 8.96 14.50 -4.34
N ALA A 132 8.80 13.20 -4.06
CA ALA A 132 9.61 12.52 -3.05
C ALA A 132 11.01 12.20 -3.59
N GLU A 133 12.00 12.11 -2.70
CA GLU A 133 13.25 11.40 -2.99
C GLU A 133 12.90 9.92 -3.18
N LEU A 134 12.68 9.52 -4.45
CA LEU A 134 12.11 8.22 -4.81
C LEU A 134 12.94 7.05 -4.28
N ASP A 135 14.26 7.15 -4.35
CA ASP A 135 15.14 6.10 -3.83
C ASP A 135 15.02 5.95 -2.32
N ASP A 136 14.90 7.05 -1.57
CA ASP A 136 14.67 6.98 -0.13
C ASP A 136 13.29 6.38 0.17
N LEU A 137 12.26 6.73 -0.62
CA LEU A 137 10.92 6.16 -0.46
C LEU A 137 10.95 4.64 -0.65
N LEU A 138 11.62 4.17 -1.70
CA LEU A 138 11.74 2.76 -2.02
C LEU A 138 12.54 1.99 -0.95
N ASN A 139 13.62 2.57 -0.43
CA ASN A 139 14.40 1.96 0.65
C ASN A 139 13.57 1.84 1.94
N GLU A 140 12.85 2.90 2.33
CA GLU A 140 11.97 2.85 3.50
C GLU A 140 10.80 1.88 3.32
N ALA A 141 10.27 1.78 2.10
CA ALA A 141 9.22 0.82 1.75
C ALA A 141 9.72 -0.63 1.88
N ALA A 142 10.93 -0.93 1.39
CA ALA A 142 11.56 -2.25 1.53
C ALA A 142 11.73 -2.61 3.02
N ASP A 143 12.29 -1.69 3.79
CA ASP A 143 12.46 -1.83 5.24
C ASP A 143 11.13 -2.07 5.97
N HIS A 144 10.09 -1.33 5.58
CA HIS A 144 8.76 -1.49 6.13
C HIS A 144 8.16 -2.86 5.78
N ALA A 145 8.27 -3.29 4.53
CA ALA A 145 7.78 -4.57 4.05
C ALA A 145 8.47 -5.74 4.76
N HIS A 146 9.80 -5.69 4.91
CA HIS A 146 10.58 -6.69 5.64
C HIS A 146 10.14 -6.82 7.11
N ARG A 147 9.94 -5.70 7.80
CA ARG A 147 9.43 -5.71 9.19
C ARG A 147 8.02 -6.30 9.28
N TRP A 148 7.15 -5.95 8.34
CA TRP A 148 5.80 -6.47 8.29
C TRP A 148 5.80 -7.99 8.06
N LEU A 149 6.56 -8.47 7.08
CA LEU A 149 6.70 -9.89 6.76
C LEU A 149 7.24 -10.69 7.95
N ALA A 150 8.25 -10.16 8.65
CA ALA A 150 8.79 -10.78 9.86
C ALA A 150 7.73 -10.90 10.97
N ALA A 151 6.90 -9.86 11.16
CA ALA A 151 5.82 -9.89 12.13
C ALA A 151 4.74 -10.92 11.78
N GLU A 152 4.38 -11.03 10.50
CA GLU A 152 3.36 -11.97 10.05
C GLU A 152 3.83 -13.43 10.12
N ARG A 153 5.09 -13.70 9.75
CA ARG A 153 5.73 -15.01 9.96
C ARG A 153 5.76 -15.40 11.44
N ALA A 154 6.05 -14.46 12.34
CA ALA A 154 6.05 -14.70 13.77
C ALA A 154 4.65 -15.05 14.31
N LYS A 155 3.59 -14.36 13.83
CA LYS A 155 2.20 -14.70 14.18
C LYS A 155 1.80 -16.08 13.67
N GLN A 156 2.14 -16.41 12.42
CA GLN A 156 1.83 -17.72 11.83
C GLN A 156 2.52 -18.86 12.61
N ALA A 157 3.79 -18.69 12.98
CA ALA A 157 4.52 -19.66 13.80
C ALA A 157 3.90 -19.84 15.20
N ALA A 158 3.47 -18.74 15.83
CA ALA A 158 2.80 -18.78 17.13
C ALA A 158 1.42 -19.43 17.08
N GLY A 159 0.66 -19.21 16.00
CA GLY A 159 -0.64 -19.88 15.77
C GLY A 159 -0.49 -21.40 15.59
N VAL A 160 0.49 -21.83 14.80
CA VAL A 160 0.78 -23.26 14.60
C VAL A 160 1.19 -23.95 15.90
N ALA A 161 1.92 -23.25 16.79
CA ALA A 161 2.32 -23.79 18.09
C ALA A 161 1.17 -23.85 19.13
N ALA A 162 0.07 -23.12 18.92
CA ALA A 162 -1.08 -23.13 19.82
C ALA A 162 -2.09 -24.25 19.50
N ASP A 163 -2.05 -24.78 18.27
CA ASP A 163 -2.97 -25.80 17.76
C ASP A 163 -2.37 -27.24 17.74
N GLY A 164 -1.12 -27.42 18.19
CA GLY A 164 -0.40 -28.71 18.23
C GLY A 164 -0.09 -29.18 19.64
#